data_AF-M7XIR1-F1
#
_entry.id   AF-M7XIR1-F1
#
_cell.length_a   1.000
_cell.length_b   1.000
_cell.length_c   1.000
_cell.angle_alpha   90.00
_cell.angle_beta   90.00
_cell.angle_gamma   90.00
#
_symmetry.space_group_name_H-M   'P 1'
#
loop_
_entity.id
_entity.type
_entity.pdbx_description
1 polymer ?
#
loop_
_entity_poly.entity_id
_entity_poly.type
_entity_poly.pdbx_seq_one_letter_code
_entity_poly.pdbx_strand_id
1 'polypeptide(L)'
;MAVTEEILLEYEEIIQLKYGVRTSGSFISLLRELPNVHYANTYFKWNLIAADPEDNKYVDCAIASRAAFIVTEDRHFSVLASIQFPSVSVLSLDGFMNLLEEGNR
;
A
#
# COMPACT_ATOMS: atom_id res chain seq x y z
N MET A 1 -0.96 -8.09 3.99
CA MET A 1 -0.88 -6.93 3.06
C MET A 1 -2.28 -6.37 2.90
N ALA A 2 -2.47 -5.05 2.87
CA ALA A 2 -3.78 -4.43 2.65
C ALA A 2 -3.85 -3.77 1.27
N VAL A 3 -4.99 -3.85 0.61
CA VAL A 3 -5.24 -3.28 -0.73
C VAL A 3 -6.65 -2.70 -0.82
N THR A 4 -6.82 -1.67 -1.64
CA THR A 4 -8.11 -1.11 -2.05
C THR A 4 -8.32 -1.38 -3.54
N GLU A 5 -9.53 -1.13 -4.05
CA GLU A 5 -9.79 -1.25 -5.49
C GLU A 5 -8.91 -0.30 -6.32
N GLU A 6 -8.68 0.95 -5.86
CA GLU A 6 -7.80 1.90 -6.54
C GLU A 6 -6.36 1.36 -6.67
N ILE A 7 -5.83 0.69 -5.63
CA ILE A 7 -4.49 0.07 -5.65
C ILE A 7 -4.46 -1.15 -6.59
N LEU A 8 -5.52 -1.98 -6.60
CA LEU A 8 -5.59 -3.14 -7.48
C LEU A 8 -5.63 -2.72 -8.95
N LEU A 9 -6.35 -1.66 -9.29
CA LEU A 9 -6.41 -1.14 -10.66
C LEU A 9 -5.05 -0.64 -11.13
N GLU A 10 -4.28 0.02 -10.26
CA GLU A 10 -2.91 0.44 -10.58
C GLU A 10 -1.98 -0.77 -10.80
N TYR A 11 -2.10 -1.80 -9.96
CA TYR A 11 -1.37 -3.06 -10.20
C TYR A 11 -1.79 -3.72 -11.51
N GLU A 12 -3.09 -3.77 -11.80
CA GLU A 12 -3.61 -4.34 -13.04
C GLU A 12 -3.05 -3.60 -14.27
N GLU A 13 -3.06 -2.26 -14.25
CA GLU A 13 -2.53 -1.42 -15.32
C GLU A 13 -1.04 -1.70 -15.58
N ILE A 14 -0.21 -1.68 -14.54
CA ILE A 14 1.24 -1.89 -14.69
C ILE A 14 1.56 -3.32 -15.13
N ILE A 15 0.89 -4.33 -14.57
CA ILE A 15 1.10 -5.73 -14.96
C ILE A 15 0.58 -5.97 -16.38
N GLN A 16 -0.53 -5.36 -16.77
CA GLN A 16 -1.05 -5.45 -18.12
C GLN A 16 -0.09 -4.83 -19.13
N LEU A 17 0.45 -3.64 -18.82
CA LEU A 17 1.42 -2.95 -19.68
C LEU A 17 2.68 -3.79 -19.90
N LYS A 18 3.16 -4.48 -18.85
CA LYS A 18 4.40 -5.26 -18.90
C LYS A 18 4.24 -6.70 -19.40
N TYR A 19 3.10 -7.34 -19.12
CA TYR A 19 2.91 -8.79 -19.28
C TYR A 19 1.62 -9.19 -19.99
N GLY A 20 0.81 -8.21 -20.41
CA GLY A 20 -0.43 -8.42 -21.16
C GLY A 20 -1.64 -8.79 -20.30
N VAL A 21 -2.83 -8.64 -20.92
CA VAL A 21 -4.15 -8.76 -20.27
C VAL A 21 -4.39 -10.10 -19.57
N ARG A 22 -3.90 -11.20 -20.17
CA ARG A 22 -4.08 -12.54 -19.57
C ARG A 22 -3.32 -12.68 -18.25
N THR A 23 -2.11 -12.13 -18.19
CA THR A 23 -1.25 -12.21 -17.00
C THR A 23 -1.77 -11.29 -15.91
N SER A 24 -2.19 -10.07 -16.25
CA SER A 24 -2.79 -9.15 -15.28
C SER A 24 -4.06 -9.72 -14.65
N GLY A 25 -4.98 -10.24 -15.47
CA GLY A 25 -6.21 -10.86 -14.94
C GLY A 25 -5.93 -12.06 -14.02
N SER A 26 -4.93 -12.88 -14.35
CA SER A 26 -4.51 -14.00 -13.49
C SER A 26 -3.90 -13.53 -12.18
N PHE A 27 -3.09 -12.47 -12.23
CA PHE A 27 -2.46 -11.87 -11.04
C PHE A 27 -3.50 -11.25 -10.09
N ILE A 28 -4.45 -10.48 -10.62
CA ILE A 28 -5.53 -9.89 -9.81
C ILE A 28 -6.41 -10.98 -9.19
N SER A 29 -6.74 -12.03 -9.96
CA SER A 29 -7.48 -13.18 -9.44
C SER A 29 -6.72 -13.87 -8.30
N LEU A 30 -5.41 -14.08 -8.45
CA LEU A 30 -4.58 -14.67 -7.40
C LEU A 30 -4.57 -13.82 -6.14
N LEU A 31 -4.37 -12.49 -6.24
CA LEU A 31 -4.40 -11.61 -5.07
C LEU A 31 -5.71 -11.74 -4.30
N ARG A 32 -6.86 -11.87 -5.01
CA ARG A 32 -8.20 -11.99 -4.41
C ARG A 32 -8.40 -13.28 -3.61
N GLU A 33 -7.67 -14.33 -3.95
CA GLU A 33 -7.75 -15.64 -3.27
C GLU A 33 -6.74 -15.80 -2.13
N LEU A 34 -5.74 -14.92 -2.02
CA LEU A 34 -4.68 -15.07 -1.03
C LEU A 34 -5.18 -14.72 0.39
N PRO A 35 -5.05 -15.63 1.39
CA PRO A 35 -5.58 -15.41 2.74
C PRO A 35 -4.84 -14.31 3.53
N ASN A 36 -3.66 -13.90 3.08
CA ASN A 36 -2.85 -12.84 3.67
C ASN A 36 -3.03 -11.47 2.99
N VAL A 37 -4.01 -11.35 2.08
CA VAL A 37 -4.41 -10.09 1.44
C VAL A 37 -5.72 -9.61 2.05
N HIS A 38 -5.69 -8.40 2.63
CA HIS A 38 -6.82 -7.76 3.26
C HIS A 38 -7.40 -6.68 2.35
N TYR A 39 -8.63 -6.88 1.91
CA TYR A 39 -9.36 -5.94 1.06
C TYR A 39 -10.03 -4.86 1.92
N ALA A 40 -9.52 -3.64 1.85
CA ALA A 40 -10.04 -2.50 2.57
C ALA A 40 -10.89 -1.62 1.65
N ASN A 41 -11.94 -1.03 2.22
CA ASN A 41 -12.69 0.05 1.58
C ASN A 41 -12.31 1.38 2.23
N THR A 42 -11.99 2.38 1.42
CA THR A 42 -11.74 3.75 1.86
C THR A 42 -13.02 4.56 1.71
N TYR A 43 -13.45 5.21 2.80
CA TYR A 43 -14.65 6.06 2.83
C TYR A 43 -14.32 7.54 3.01
N PHE A 44 -13.05 7.86 3.26
CA PHE A 44 -12.57 9.20 3.52
C PHE A 44 -11.20 9.36 2.86
N LYS A 45 -10.98 10.51 2.21
CA LYS A 45 -9.70 10.90 1.60
C LYS A 45 -9.02 11.91 2.50
N TRP A 46 -7.90 11.52 3.12
CA TRP A 46 -7.21 12.39 4.08
C TRP A 46 -6.36 13.48 3.42
N ASN A 47 -5.89 13.23 2.18
CA ASN A 47 -5.09 14.18 1.40
C ASN A 47 -3.87 14.71 2.17
N LEU A 48 -3.14 13.82 2.85
CA LEU A 48 -1.99 14.16 3.70
C LEU A 48 -0.71 14.42 2.90
N ILE A 49 -0.59 13.82 1.72
CA ILE A 49 0.55 14.00 0.82
C ILE A 49 0.14 15.02 -0.25
N ALA A 50 0.60 16.26 -0.10
CA ALA A 50 0.32 17.33 -1.06
C ALA A 50 1.28 17.34 -2.27
N ALA A 51 2.46 16.76 -2.12
CA ALA A 51 3.49 16.70 -3.18
C ALA A 51 3.04 15.82 -4.36
N ASP A 52 2.33 14.73 -4.05
CA ASP A 52 1.70 13.85 -5.02
C ASP A 52 0.31 13.41 -4.49
N PRO A 53 -0.78 13.98 -5.03
CA PRO A 53 -2.12 13.59 -4.63
C PRO A 53 -2.44 12.11 -4.84
N GLU A 54 -1.81 11.46 -5.83
CA GLU A 54 -2.10 10.08 -6.20
C GLU A 54 -1.62 9.09 -5.12
N ASP A 55 -0.53 9.42 -4.43
CA ASP A 55 0.02 8.63 -3.32
C ASP A 55 -0.92 8.53 -2.12
N ASN A 56 -1.90 9.44 -1.99
CA ASN A 56 -2.86 9.40 -0.89
C ASN A 56 -3.70 8.12 -0.86
N LYS A 57 -3.89 7.43 -2.00
CA LYS A 57 -4.63 6.15 -2.02
C LYS A 57 -4.00 5.11 -1.09
N TYR A 58 -2.67 5.12 -0.97
CA TYR A 58 -1.91 4.21 -0.09
C TYR A 58 -2.04 4.61 1.38
N VAL A 59 -2.06 5.92 1.66
CA VAL A 59 -2.27 6.47 3.01
C VAL A 59 -3.68 6.17 3.50
N ASP A 60 -4.69 6.43 2.67
CA ASP A 60 -6.09 6.16 2.98
C ASP A 60 -6.31 4.66 3.22
N CYS A 61 -5.70 3.79 2.40
CA CYS A 61 -5.71 2.34 2.59
C CYS A 61 -5.10 1.94 3.93
N ALA A 62 -3.92 2.47 4.27
CA ALA A 62 -3.23 2.16 5.53
C ALA A 62 -4.09 2.54 6.75
N ILE A 63 -4.72 3.71 6.73
CA ILE A 63 -5.59 4.16 7.82
C ILE A 63 -6.85 3.30 7.91
N ALA A 64 -7.53 3.06 6.78
CA ALA A 64 -8.77 2.27 6.74
C ALA A 64 -8.56 0.81 7.18
N SER A 65 -7.40 0.23 6.84
CA SER A 65 -7.02 -1.13 7.22
C SER A 65 -6.38 -1.24 8.60
N ARG A 66 -6.11 -0.12 9.28
CA ARG A 66 -5.32 -0.05 10.52
C ARG A 66 -3.96 -0.75 10.37
N ALA A 67 -3.32 -0.54 9.22
CA ALA A 67 -2.00 -1.07 8.96
C ALA A 67 -0.99 -0.54 9.99
N ALA A 68 -0.05 -1.38 10.40
CA ALA A 68 1.01 -0.97 11.31
C ALA A 68 1.96 0.07 10.68
N PHE A 69 2.22 -0.07 9.38
CA PHE A 69 3.07 0.83 8.62
C PHE A 69 2.82 0.70 7.11
N ILE A 70 3.23 1.72 6.36
CA ILE A 70 3.43 1.67 4.91
C ILE A 70 4.90 1.33 4.67
N VAL A 71 5.17 0.32 3.83
CA VAL A 71 6.53 -0.01 3.40
C VAL A 71 6.80 0.67 2.07
N THR A 72 7.75 1.61 2.02
CA THR A 72 8.09 2.34 0.78
C THR A 72 9.48 2.98 0.86
N GLU A 73 10.12 3.15 -0.30
CA GLU A 73 11.34 3.95 -0.48
C GLU A 73 11.03 5.35 -1.06
N ASP A 74 9.75 5.67 -1.25
CA ASP A 74 9.33 6.95 -1.80
C ASP A 74 9.38 8.06 -0.73
N ARG A 75 10.10 9.14 -1.06
CA ARG A 75 10.27 10.31 -0.20
C ARG A 75 9.00 11.15 -0.08
N HIS A 76 8.01 11.02 -0.96
CA HIS A 76 6.73 11.72 -0.84
C HIS A 76 6.03 11.40 0.50
N PHE A 77 6.25 10.20 1.04
CA PHE A 77 5.66 9.74 2.31
C PHE A 77 6.36 10.32 3.55
N SER A 78 7.53 10.97 3.40
CA SER A 78 8.28 11.52 4.54
C SER A 78 7.51 12.57 5.33
N VAL A 79 6.56 13.27 4.69
CA VAL A 79 5.70 14.27 5.35
C VAL A 79 4.86 13.66 6.47
N LEU A 80 4.52 12.36 6.37
CA LEU A 80 3.69 11.65 7.36
C LEU A 80 4.36 11.60 8.75
N ALA A 81 5.69 11.66 8.83
CA ALA A 81 6.41 11.69 10.10
C ALA A 81 6.11 12.95 10.95
N SER A 82 5.65 14.03 10.32
CA SER A 82 5.29 15.28 11.00
C SER A 82 3.80 15.38 11.36
N ILE A 83 2.97 14.47 10.88
CA ILE A 83 1.51 14.49 11.07
C ILE A 83 1.15 13.73 12.34
N GLN A 84 0.57 14.43 13.31
CA GLN A 84 0.18 13.83 14.58
C GLN A 84 -1.14 13.03 14.49
N PHE A 85 -2.04 13.44 13.60
CA PHE A 85 -3.30 12.74 13.36
C PHE A 85 -3.80 12.99 11.94
N PRO A 86 -4.24 11.94 11.23
CA PRO A 86 -4.13 10.53 11.60
C PRO A 86 -2.66 10.09 11.53
N SER A 87 -2.20 9.32 12.51
CA SER A 87 -0.81 8.86 12.55
C SER A 87 -0.64 7.68 11.60
N VAL A 88 0.34 7.78 10.69
CA VAL A 88 0.70 6.72 9.74
C VAL A 88 2.21 6.53 9.80
N SER A 89 2.65 5.35 10.22
CA SER A 89 4.07 5.00 10.25
C SER A 89 4.55 4.58 8.87
N VAL A 90 5.77 4.97 8.53
CA VAL A 90 6.43 4.61 7.27
C VAL A 90 7.71 3.84 7.62
N LEU A 91 7.95 2.74 6.90
CA LEU A 91 9.10 1.86 7.08
C LEU A 91 9.80 1.67 5.73
N SER A 92 11.13 1.73 5.71
CA SER A 92 11.91 1.38 4.51
C SER A 92 11.85 -0.12 4.24
N LEU A 93 12.20 -0.54 3.03
CA LEU A 93 12.35 -1.96 2.68
C LEU A 93 13.38 -2.63 3.57
N ASP A 94 14.56 -2.01 3.76
CA ASP A 94 15.60 -2.53 4.64
C ASP A 94 15.11 -2.65 6.09
N GLY A 95 14.37 -1.65 6.58
CA GLY A 95 13.77 -1.67 7.91
C GLY A 95 12.74 -2.79 8.07
N PHE A 96 11.93 -3.03 7.04
CA PHE A 96 10.96 -4.12 7.02
C PHE A 96 11.63 -5.50 7.00
N MET A 97 12.69 -5.67 6.21
CA MET A 97 13.45 -6.93 6.17
C MET A 97 14.08 -7.25 7.52
N ASN A 98 14.70 -6.27 8.18
CA ASN A 98 15.25 -6.46 9.52
C ASN A 98 14.17 -6.89 10.54
N LEU A 99 12.99 -6.28 10.48
CA LEU A 99 11.85 -6.63 11.34
C LEU A 99 11.37 -8.08 11.13
N LEU A 100 11.40 -8.57 9.88
CA LEU A 100 11.07 -9.96 9.59
C LEU A 100 12.13 -10.94 10.11
N GLU A 101 13.41 -10.59 10.05
CA GLU A 101 14.49 -11.42 10.59
C GLU A 101 14.43 -11.53 12.11
N GLU A 102 14.12 -10.43 12.79
CA GLU A 102 13.94 -10.40 14.25
C GLU A 102 12.71 -11.21 14.70
N GLY A 103 11.59 -11.11 13.96
CA GLY A 103 10.37 -11.86 14.27
C GLY A 103 10.45 -13.37 14.04
N ASN A 104 11.48 -13.84 13.32
CA ASN A 104 11.76 -15.26 13.10
C ASN A 104 12.69 -15.87 14.17
N ARG A 105 13.14 -15.09 15.15
CA ARG A 105 13.91 -15.56 16.32
C ARG A 105 13.00 -15.80 17.51
#